data_AF-A0AAU7R4I0-F1
#
_entry.id   AF-A0AAU7R4I0-F1
#
_cell.length_a   1.000
_cell.length_b   1.000
_cell.length_c   1.000
_cell.angle_alpha   90.00
_cell.angle_beta   90.00
_cell.angle_gamma   90.00
#
_symmetry.space_group_name_H-M   'P 1'
#
loop_
_entity.id
_entity.type
_entity.pdbx_description
1 polymer ?
#
loop_
_entity_poly.entity_id
_entity_poly.type
_entity_poly.pdbx_seq_one_letter_code
_entity_poly.pdbx_strand_id
1 'polypeptide(L)'
;MPPLREDKKQIGLTKVGKEALAALTAEDRFASESDAYKFAIAYAIAKDMSPDDAPDGGYETKFNAAGGLDLDGVLRNLLLVLEVGDPAKPYTTAERLAEVGICALARRIEDHESLAEIMAELA
;
A
#
# COMPACT_ATOMS: atom_id res chain seq x y z
N MET A 1 -15.05 19.27 -2.97
CA MET A 1 -14.43 17.98 -3.34
C MET A 1 -15.01 17.55 -4.68
N PRO A 2 -14.20 17.07 -5.64
CA PRO A 2 -14.73 16.40 -6.81
C PRO A 2 -15.56 15.17 -6.36
N PRO A 3 -16.64 14.83 -7.07
CA PRO A 3 -17.39 13.62 -6.77
C PRO A 3 -16.49 12.40 -6.98
N LEU A 4 -16.38 11.53 -5.97
CA LEU A 4 -15.77 10.23 -6.15
C LEU A 4 -16.58 9.52 -7.25
N ARG A 5 -15.91 9.05 -8.31
CA ARG A 5 -16.51 8.06 -9.23
C ARG A 5 -16.70 6.75 -8.46
N GLU A 6 -17.29 5.72 -9.06
CA GLU A 6 -17.32 4.37 -8.45
C GLU A 6 -15.90 3.82 -8.26
N ASP A 7 -15.23 4.27 -7.20
CA ASP A 7 -13.95 3.77 -6.74
C ASP A 7 -14.14 2.44 -6.01
N LYS A 8 -13.04 1.73 -5.81
CA LYS A 8 -13.04 0.43 -5.16
C LYS A 8 -13.49 0.55 -3.70
N LYS A 9 -14.44 -0.30 -3.32
CA LYS A 9 -14.83 -0.53 -1.91
C LYS A 9 -14.01 -1.62 -1.25
N GLN A 10 -13.48 -2.54 -2.06
CA GLN A 10 -12.64 -3.64 -1.65
C GLN A 10 -11.32 -3.52 -2.40
N ILE A 11 -10.23 -3.58 -1.65
CA ILE A 11 -8.87 -3.52 -2.18
C ILE A 11 -8.10 -4.76 -1.76
N GLY A 12 -7.11 -5.12 -2.54
CA GLY A 12 -6.40 -6.37 -2.39
C GLY A 12 -4.93 -6.26 -2.74
N LEU A 13 -4.37 -7.42 -3.07
CA LEU A 13 -3.03 -7.61 -3.61
C LEU A 13 -3.10 -8.70 -4.65
N THR A 14 -2.12 -8.72 -5.54
CA THR A 14 -1.90 -9.90 -6.38
C THR A 14 -1.47 -11.09 -5.52
N LYS A 15 -1.44 -12.29 -6.10
CA LYS A 15 -0.90 -13.46 -5.40
C LYS A 15 0.53 -13.23 -4.91
N VAL A 16 1.37 -12.59 -5.73
CA VAL A 16 2.76 -12.25 -5.37
C VAL A 16 2.78 -11.25 -4.21
N GLY A 17 1.96 -10.20 -4.29
CA GLY A 17 1.84 -9.23 -3.20
C GLY A 17 1.35 -9.85 -1.89
N LYS A 18 0.45 -10.84 -1.94
CA LYS A 18 0.00 -11.57 -0.73
C LYS A 18 1.11 -12.39 -0.09
N GLU A 19 1.90 -13.10 -0.89
CA GLU A 19 3.05 -13.88 -0.39
C GLU A 19 4.11 -12.94 0.22
N ALA A 20 4.39 -11.83 -0.45
CA ALA A 20 5.29 -10.78 0.05
C ALA A 20 4.78 -10.13 1.35
N LEU A 21 3.47 -9.85 1.46
CA LEU A 21 2.87 -9.33 2.69
C LEU A 21 3.02 -10.33 3.84
N ALA A 22 2.78 -11.61 3.59
CA ALA A 22 2.96 -12.65 4.60
C ALA A 22 4.40 -12.68 5.11
N ALA A 23 5.39 -12.58 4.21
CA ALA A 23 6.80 -12.49 4.58
C ALA A 23 7.13 -11.20 5.38
N LEU A 24 6.54 -10.06 5.02
CA LEU A 24 6.73 -8.80 5.75
C LEU A 24 6.16 -8.83 7.17
N THR A 25 5.03 -9.50 7.35
CA THR A 25 4.39 -9.66 8.66
C THR A 25 4.95 -10.85 9.44
N ALA A 26 5.81 -11.67 8.82
CA ALA A 26 6.54 -12.67 9.56
C ALA A 26 7.42 -11.99 10.62
N GLU A 27 7.62 -12.67 11.75
CA GLU A 27 8.43 -12.17 12.88
C GLU A 27 7.80 -10.99 13.65
N ASP A 28 6.47 -10.83 13.60
CA ASP A 28 5.72 -9.85 14.39
C ASP A 28 6.22 -8.39 14.23
N ARG A 29 6.79 -8.08 13.05
CA ARG A 29 7.32 -6.74 12.72
C ARG A 29 6.24 -5.67 12.66
N PHE A 30 5.01 -6.08 12.38
CA PHE A 30 3.82 -5.23 12.33
C PHE A 30 2.74 -5.80 13.24
N ALA A 31 1.98 -4.93 13.89
CA ALA A 31 0.87 -5.34 14.76
C ALA A 31 -0.29 -5.99 13.98
N SER A 32 -0.43 -5.67 12.69
CA SER A 32 -1.42 -6.27 11.80
C SER A 32 -1.00 -6.18 10.33
N GLU A 33 -1.59 -7.03 9.49
CA GLU A 33 -1.44 -6.93 8.03
C GLU A 33 -1.91 -5.56 7.49
N SER A 34 -2.94 -4.96 8.09
CA SER A 34 -3.44 -3.63 7.72
C SER A 34 -2.40 -2.55 7.97
N ASP A 35 -1.63 -2.65 9.05
CA ASP A 35 -0.57 -1.69 9.36
C ASP A 35 0.61 -1.85 8.40
N ALA A 36 1.01 -3.10 8.10
CA ALA A 36 2.01 -3.38 7.07
C ALA A 36 1.59 -2.83 5.70
N TYR A 37 0.32 -2.99 5.33
CA TYR A 37 -0.24 -2.46 4.09
C TYR A 37 -0.18 -0.93 4.02
N LYS A 38 -0.61 -0.23 5.08
CA LYS A 38 -0.53 1.23 5.17
C LYS A 38 0.91 1.73 5.14
N PHE A 39 1.79 1.05 5.85
CA PHE A 39 3.21 1.36 5.85
C PHE A 39 3.81 1.23 4.45
N ALA A 40 3.47 0.17 3.72
CA ALA A 40 3.94 -0.01 2.35
C ALA A 40 3.47 1.11 1.41
N ILE A 41 2.24 1.61 1.57
CA ILE A 41 1.77 2.79 0.81
C ILE A 41 2.62 4.01 1.15
N ALA A 42 2.86 4.28 2.43
CA ALA A 42 3.69 5.41 2.85
C ALA A 42 5.13 5.29 2.34
N TYR A 43 5.70 4.07 2.37
CA TYR A 43 7.00 3.77 1.82
C TYR A 43 7.07 4.03 0.31
N ALA A 44 6.07 3.57 -0.45
CA ALA A 44 5.99 3.80 -1.89
C ALA A 44 5.94 5.29 -2.22
N ILE A 45 5.13 6.07 -1.48
CA ILE A 45 5.08 7.53 -1.62
C ILE A 45 6.45 8.15 -1.30
N ALA A 46 7.09 7.75 -0.20
CA ALA A 46 8.36 8.32 0.23
C ALA A 46 9.54 8.01 -0.71
N LYS A 47 9.44 6.94 -1.52
CA LYS A 47 10.43 6.58 -2.55
C LYS A 47 10.01 7.02 -3.96
N ASP A 48 9.00 7.89 -4.08
CA ASP A 48 8.46 8.39 -5.36
C ASP A 48 8.07 7.26 -6.34
N MET A 49 7.56 6.14 -5.82
CA MET A 49 7.13 5.01 -6.64
C MET A 49 5.81 5.32 -7.36
N SER A 50 5.68 4.87 -8.60
CA SER A 50 4.46 5.11 -9.38
C SER A 50 3.42 4.01 -9.10
N PRO A 51 2.14 4.36 -8.88
CA PRO A 51 1.05 3.40 -8.93
C PRO A 51 1.01 2.64 -10.27
N ASP A 52 1.51 3.24 -11.35
CA ASP A 52 1.53 2.64 -12.68
C ASP A 52 2.50 1.46 -12.82
N ASP A 53 3.45 1.32 -11.89
CA ASP A 53 4.36 0.17 -11.82
C ASP A 53 3.67 -1.09 -11.26
N ALA A 54 2.46 -0.95 -10.70
CA ALA A 54 1.69 -2.07 -10.22
C ALA A 54 1.02 -2.83 -11.38
N PRO A 55 0.93 -4.18 -11.32
CA PRO A 55 0.26 -4.98 -12.34
C PRO A 55 -1.16 -4.48 -12.65
N ASP A 56 -1.61 -4.60 -13.90
CA ASP A 56 -2.95 -4.15 -14.30
C ASP A 56 -4.09 -5.04 -13.74
N GLY A 57 -3.77 -6.24 -13.25
CA GLY A 57 -4.77 -7.22 -12.81
C GLY A 57 -4.22 -8.33 -11.93
N GLY A 58 -5.09 -9.26 -11.56
CA GLY A 58 -4.75 -10.37 -10.65
C GLY A 58 -4.93 -10.05 -9.16
N TYR A 59 -5.53 -8.91 -8.83
CA TYR A 59 -5.84 -8.53 -7.46
C TYR A 59 -6.96 -9.38 -6.87
N GLU A 60 -6.67 -9.97 -5.73
CA GLU A 60 -7.66 -10.67 -4.92
C GLU A 60 -8.03 -9.79 -3.72
N THR A 61 -9.33 -9.48 -3.60
CA THR A 61 -9.86 -8.61 -2.53
C THR A 61 -9.46 -9.13 -1.15
N LYS A 62 -8.99 -8.23 -0.28
CA LYS A 62 -8.53 -8.57 1.07
C LYS A 62 -9.07 -7.62 2.15
N PHE A 63 -9.18 -6.33 1.84
CA PHE A 63 -9.59 -5.31 2.81
C PHE A 63 -10.80 -4.52 2.33
N ASN A 64 -11.71 -4.22 3.26
CA ASN A 64 -12.70 -3.17 3.05
C ASN A 64 -11.99 -1.82 3.17
N ALA A 65 -11.97 -1.05 2.07
CA ALA A 65 -11.24 0.21 2.00
C ALA A 65 -11.79 1.22 3.02
N ALA A 66 -12.99 1.74 2.80
CA ALA A 66 -13.58 2.75 3.68
C ALA A 66 -14.17 2.18 4.99
N GLY A 67 -14.49 0.88 5.04
CA GLY A 67 -15.10 0.24 6.21
C GLY A 67 -14.10 -0.46 7.14
N GLY A 68 -12.80 -0.35 6.88
CA GLY A 68 -11.78 -1.04 7.67
C GLY A 68 -10.41 -0.38 7.57
N LEU A 69 -9.80 -0.41 6.38
CA LEU A 69 -8.44 0.11 6.20
C LEU A 69 -8.38 1.63 6.43
N ASP A 70 -9.37 2.37 5.94
CA ASP A 70 -9.43 3.82 5.92
C ASP A 70 -10.75 4.35 6.53
N LEU A 71 -11.09 3.85 7.73
CA LEU A 71 -12.35 4.19 8.40
C LEU A 71 -12.55 5.71 8.59
N ASP A 72 -11.48 6.41 8.96
CA ASP A 72 -11.49 7.85 9.21
C ASP A 72 -11.15 8.69 7.95
N GLY A 73 -10.92 8.05 6.80
CA GLY A 73 -10.59 8.73 5.55
C GLY A 73 -9.19 9.34 5.49
N VAL A 74 -8.31 9.03 6.46
CA VAL A 74 -6.94 9.57 6.56
C VAL A 74 -6.10 9.20 5.34
N LEU A 75 -6.15 7.94 4.89
CA LEU A 75 -5.38 7.47 3.74
C LEU A 75 -5.86 8.14 2.45
N ARG A 76 -7.18 8.18 2.23
CA ARG A 76 -7.74 8.92 1.10
C ARG A 76 -7.33 10.39 1.11
N ASN A 77 -7.45 11.05 2.26
CA ASN A 77 -7.10 12.47 2.37
C ASN A 77 -5.61 12.70 2.13
N LEU A 78 -4.74 11.80 2.61
CA LEU A 78 -3.30 11.85 2.34
C LEU A 78 -3.00 11.85 0.84
N LEU A 79 -3.56 10.89 0.09
CA LEU A 79 -3.34 10.79 -1.36
C LEU A 79 -3.85 12.04 -2.11
N LEU A 80 -4.98 12.60 -1.66
CA LEU A 80 -5.53 13.82 -2.25
C LEU A 80 -4.68 15.06 -1.96
N VAL A 81 -4.18 15.20 -0.73
CA VAL A 81 -3.36 16.36 -0.31
C VAL A 81 -1.99 16.32 -0.97
N LEU A 82 -1.42 15.13 -1.13
CA LEU A 82 -0.13 14.94 -1.80
C LEU A 82 -0.24 14.87 -3.33
N GLU A 83 -1.45 14.98 -3.88
CA GLU A 83 -1.72 14.87 -5.32
C GLU A 83 -1.18 13.56 -5.95
N VAL A 84 -1.24 12.46 -5.20
CA VAL A 84 -0.75 11.14 -5.63
C VAL A 84 -1.86 10.37 -6.33
N GLY A 85 -1.64 10.03 -7.60
CA GLY A 85 -2.53 9.21 -8.42
C GLY A 85 -3.81 9.92 -8.87
N ASP A 86 -4.87 9.15 -9.15
CA ASP A 86 -6.16 9.70 -9.60
C ASP A 86 -6.99 10.19 -8.40
N PRO A 87 -7.27 11.50 -8.27
CA PRO A 87 -8.06 12.03 -7.16
C PRO A 87 -9.52 11.55 -7.16
N ALA A 88 -10.02 11.02 -8.28
CA ALA A 88 -11.34 10.39 -8.35
C ALA A 88 -11.33 8.92 -7.89
N LYS A 89 -10.15 8.31 -7.75
CA LYS A 89 -9.95 6.89 -7.39
C LYS A 89 -8.84 6.68 -6.36
N PRO A 90 -8.92 7.31 -5.17
CA PRO A 90 -7.91 7.17 -4.13
C PRO A 90 -7.69 5.73 -3.65
N TYR A 91 -8.72 4.88 -3.59
CA TYR A 91 -8.57 3.50 -3.13
C TYR A 91 -7.96 2.59 -4.19
N THR A 92 -8.27 2.83 -5.47
CA THR A 92 -7.54 2.17 -6.57
C THR A 92 -6.06 2.57 -6.54
N THR A 93 -5.76 3.85 -6.32
CA THR A 93 -4.38 4.33 -6.18
C THR A 93 -3.69 3.69 -4.97
N ALA A 94 -4.35 3.64 -3.82
CA ALA A 94 -3.84 3.00 -2.61
C ALA A 94 -3.51 1.53 -2.83
N GLU A 95 -4.37 0.78 -3.53
CA GLU A 95 -4.15 -0.64 -3.82
C GLU A 95 -2.87 -0.86 -4.64
N ARG A 96 -2.68 -0.03 -5.67
CA ARG A 96 -1.50 -0.11 -6.54
C ARG A 96 -0.22 0.29 -5.82
N LEU A 97 -0.27 1.35 -5.01
CA LEU A 97 0.87 1.76 -4.16
C LEU A 97 1.24 0.71 -3.12
N ALA A 98 0.24 0.07 -2.50
CA ALA A 98 0.48 -1.01 -1.57
C ALA A 98 1.16 -2.20 -2.27
N GLU A 99 0.69 -2.58 -3.46
CA GLU A 99 1.28 -3.67 -4.23
C GLU A 99 2.77 -3.43 -4.51
N VAL A 100 3.12 -2.25 -5.05
CA VAL A 100 4.53 -1.94 -5.37
C VAL A 100 5.37 -1.80 -4.09
N GLY A 101 4.84 -1.15 -3.06
CA GLY A 101 5.53 -0.94 -1.80
C GLY A 101 5.82 -2.25 -1.06
N ILE A 102 4.83 -3.14 -0.98
CA ILE A 102 4.97 -4.47 -0.35
C ILE A 102 6.00 -5.30 -1.10
N CYS A 103 5.91 -5.36 -2.43
CA CYS A 103 6.87 -6.10 -3.23
C CYS A 103 8.29 -5.55 -3.08
N ALA A 104 8.44 -4.23 -3.03
CA ALA A 104 9.75 -3.60 -2.84
C ALA A 104 10.32 -3.87 -1.45
N LEU A 105 9.53 -3.71 -0.38
CA LEU A 105 9.96 -3.97 0.98
C LEU A 105 10.34 -5.44 1.19
N ALA A 106 9.55 -6.37 0.66
CA ALA A 106 9.83 -7.80 0.79
C ALA A 106 11.17 -8.17 0.14
N ARG A 107 11.46 -7.66 -1.06
CA ARG A 107 12.75 -7.87 -1.73
C ARG A 107 13.93 -7.38 -0.88
N ARG A 108 13.83 -6.20 -0.29
CA ARG A 108 14.90 -5.65 0.58
C ARG A 108 15.15 -6.51 1.82
N ILE A 109 14.08 -7.06 2.39
CA ILE A 109 14.17 -7.97 3.53
C ILE A 109 14.76 -9.33 3.13
N GLU A 110 14.43 -9.83 1.93
CA GLU A 110 15.08 -11.01 1.36
C GLU A 110 16.57 -10.78 1.12
N ASP A 111 16.95 -9.56 0.74
CA ASP A 111 18.34 -9.09 0.62
C ASP A 111 19.03 -8.84 1.99
N HIS A 112 18.40 -9.30 3.08
CA HIS A 112 18.87 -9.22 4.47
C HIS A 112 18.97 -7.81 5.06
N GLU A 113 18.26 -6.83 4.48
CA GLU A 113 18.10 -5.52 5.11
C GLU A 113 17.05 -5.57 6.22
N SER A 114 17.36 -4.96 7.36
CA SER A 114 16.40 -4.77 8.44
C SER A 114 15.45 -3.61 8.14
N LEU A 115 14.24 -3.66 8.69
CA LEU A 115 13.27 -2.56 8.54
C LEU A 115 13.82 -1.24 9.10
N ALA A 116 14.67 -1.30 10.13
CA ALA A 116 15.33 -0.14 10.72
C ALA A 116 16.31 0.52 9.72
N GLU A 117 17.10 -0.25 8.99
CA GLU A 117 18.01 0.25 7.95
C GLU A 117 17.21 0.89 6.81
N ILE A 118 16.16 0.21 6.34
CA ILE A 118 15.28 0.72 5.28
C ILE A 118 14.68 2.08 5.68
N MET A 119 14.24 2.22 6.94
CA MET A 119 13.67 3.46 7.44
C MET A 119 14.70 4.58 7.61
N ALA A 120 15.94 4.25 7.98
CA ALA A 120 16.99 5.25 8.18
C ALA A 120 17.34 6.02 6.88
N GLU A 121 17.09 5.43 5.72
CA GLU A 121 17.27 6.08 4.41
C GLU A 121 16.15 7.05 4.01
N LEU A 122 15.02 7.03 4.71
CA LEU A 122 13.88 7.89 4.43
C LEU A 122 13.94 9.22 5.22
N ALA A 123 14.94 9.36 6.10
CA ALA A 123 15.10 10.47 7.04
C ALA A 123 15.94 11.63 6.49
#